data_AF-A0A972WK18-F1
#
_entry.id   AF-A0A972WK18-F1
#
_cell.length_a   1.000
_cell.length_b   1.000
_cell.length_c   1.000
_cell.angle_alpha   90.00
_cell.angle_beta   90.00
_cell.angle_gamma   90.00
#
_symmetry.space_group_name_H-M   'P 1'
#
loop_
_entity.id
_entity.type
_entity.pdbx_description
1 polymer ?
#
loop_
_entity_poly.entity_id
_entity_poly.type
_entity_poly.pdbx_seq_one_letter_code
_entity_poly.pdbx_strand_id
1 'polypeptide(L)'
;ISLPSQAVGAAQLAARSTSAYATVREQFGMSIGKFEGIRERLARIAGHAYFMNAARRLAFGAVDAGEKPSVISAIVKAYLTEGSRVCISDAMDIHAGAAICRGPENIYSNPYTSIPIGITVEGANILTRSLIVFGQGAIRCHPFVLDEMQAIEAGDLRAFDQAFFGHLGHIAGNAVRAFTLALSGGRLAAAPVSGPESRYYKALGRYAVAFALIADIALGTLGGALKRREYLSGRLADAFAWMFIATAVLKDFHDKGRPENHRPLLDWACCHALQETEAALIGVLANLPNRFAAAIARLLCFPLGAGRRALTDRQIDAVAEAMTTDPDLRQALTGDIYHPAPDSPGLGALDHAFAHLLAAAPARARLEQARRDGHLKKDTVRAMADAARKADLISKAEAALINEAEDLREAVIQVSAFEPDAYKALH
;
A
#
# COMPACT_ATOMS: atom_id res chain seq x y z
N ILE A 1 9.99 9.47 12.58
CA ILE A 1 9.39 10.42 11.61
C ILE A 1 10.14 10.37 10.28
N SER A 2 11.47 10.48 10.28
CA SER A 2 12.27 10.53 9.06
C SER A 2 12.18 9.26 8.19
N LEU A 3 12.41 8.07 8.75
CA LEU A 3 12.38 6.82 7.97
C LEU A 3 11.01 6.51 7.33
N PRO A 4 9.86 6.63 8.05
CA PRO A 4 8.56 6.49 7.39
C PRO A 4 8.31 7.51 6.28
N SER A 5 8.80 8.75 6.43
CA SER A 5 8.66 9.79 5.40
C SER A 5 9.46 9.46 4.16
N GLN A 6 10.72 9.04 4.32
CA GLN A 6 11.58 8.58 3.24
C GLN A 6 10.95 7.40 2.49
N ALA A 7 10.40 6.43 3.24
CA ALA A 7 9.73 5.27 2.66
C ALA A 7 8.50 5.64 1.83
N VAL A 8 7.68 6.58 2.31
CA VAL A 8 6.55 7.12 1.54
C VAL A 8 7.04 7.83 0.28
N GLY A 9 8.07 8.67 0.37
CA GLY A 9 8.65 9.34 -0.79
C GLY A 9 9.16 8.36 -1.85
N ALA A 10 9.83 7.27 -1.43
CA ALA A 10 10.27 6.22 -2.34
C ALA A 10 9.11 5.47 -3.01
N ALA A 11 8.03 5.17 -2.28
CA ALA A 11 6.83 4.56 -2.84
C ALA A 11 6.11 5.49 -3.83
N GLN A 12 6.02 6.79 -3.53
CA GLN A 12 5.46 7.79 -4.43
C GLN A 12 6.30 8.01 -5.69
N LEU A 13 7.64 8.04 -5.53
CA LEU A 13 8.57 8.06 -6.65
C LEU A 13 8.29 6.87 -7.56
N ALA A 14 8.31 5.64 -7.02
CA ALA A 14 8.00 4.42 -7.75
C ALA A 14 6.63 4.49 -8.43
N ALA A 15 5.59 4.95 -7.75
CA ALA A 15 4.25 5.07 -8.33
C ALA A 15 4.22 6.03 -9.53
N ARG A 16 4.89 7.18 -9.40
CA ARG A 16 4.92 8.21 -10.44
C ARG A 16 5.74 7.80 -11.66
N SER A 17 6.98 7.39 -11.46
CA SER A 17 7.86 6.97 -12.55
C SER A 17 7.35 5.71 -13.22
N THR A 18 6.84 4.73 -12.47
CA THR A 18 6.38 3.46 -13.06
C THR A 18 5.08 3.63 -13.84
N SER A 19 4.13 4.43 -13.37
CA SER A 19 2.91 4.73 -14.14
C SER A 19 3.25 5.46 -15.45
N ALA A 20 4.17 6.43 -15.39
CA ALA A 20 4.65 7.12 -16.58
C ALA A 20 5.36 6.17 -17.56
N TYR A 21 6.31 5.38 -17.08
CA TYR A 21 7.06 4.42 -17.89
C TYR A 21 6.16 3.33 -18.48
N ALA A 22 5.16 2.87 -17.74
CA ALA A 22 4.20 1.88 -18.24
C ALA A 22 3.43 2.38 -19.46
N THR A 23 3.09 3.67 -19.50
CA THR A 23 2.45 4.31 -20.66
C THR A 23 3.44 4.64 -21.77
N VAL A 24 4.65 5.09 -21.43
CA VAL A 24 5.66 5.54 -22.41
C VAL A 24 6.30 4.38 -23.14
N ARG A 25 6.68 3.30 -22.45
CA ARG A 25 7.37 2.15 -23.03
C ARG A 25 6.41 1.28 -23.81
N GLU A 26 6.77 0.93 -25.04
CA GLU A 26 6.01 -0.01 -25.87
C GLU A 26 6.78 -1.31 -26.13
N GLN A 27 6.07 -2.43 -26.09
CA GLN A 27 6.54 -3.75 -26.51
C GLN A 27 5.38 -4.49 -27.18
N PHE A 28 5.70 -5.35 -28.15
CA PHE A 28 4.69 -6.10 -28.93
C PHE A 28 3.58 -5.20 -29.55
N GLY A 29 3.94 -3.96 -29.93
CA GLY A 29 3.03 -3.02 -30.58
C GLY A 29 2.01 -2.34 -29.65
N MET A 30 2.23 -2.36 -28.34
CA MET A 30 1.42 -1.61 -27.38
C MET A 30 2.23 -1.13 -26.17
N SER A 31 1.71 -0.13 -25.47
CA SER A 31 2.22 0.29 -24.16
C SER A 31 2.23 -0.88 -23.18
N ILE A 32 3.33 -1.01 -22.42
CA ILE A 32 3.51 -2.14 -21.51
C ILE A 32 2.50 -2.14 -20.35
N GLY A 33 1.92 -0.98 -20.01
CA GLY A 33 0.86 -0.84 -19.01
C GLY A 33 -0.45 -1.54 -19.37
N LYS A 34 -0.57 -2.07 -20.60
CA LYS A 34 -1.70 -2.92 -21.01
C LYS A 34 -1.51 -4.41 -20.66
N PHE A 35 -0.30 -4.84 -20.32
CA PHE A 35 -0.06 -6.23 -19.93
C PHE A 35 -0.45 -6.45 -18.46
N GLU A 36 -1.22 -7.51 -18.20
CA GLU A 36 -1.73 -7.87 -16.87
C GLU A 36 -0.60 -8.01 -15.83
N GLY A 37 0.54 -8.61 -16.21
CA GLY A 37 1.70 -8.73 -15.32
C GLY A 37 2.34 -7.39 -14.91
N ILE A 38 2.24 -6.37 -15.76
CA ILE A 38 2.68 -5.00 -15.40
C ILE A 38 1.63 -4.33 -14.52
N ARG A 39 0.35 -4.51 -14.83
CA ARG A 39 -0.78 -3.95 -14.08
C ARG A 39 -0.83 -4.44 -12.64
N GLU A 40 -0.57 -5.73 -12.42
CA GLU A 40 -0.49 -6.32 -11.07
C GLU A 40 0.53 -5.59 -10.19
N ARG A 41 1.73 -5.40 -10.72
CA ARG A 41 2.86 -4.75 -10.04
C ARG A 41 2.62 -3.25 -9.86
N LEU A 42 2.12 -2.57 -10.90
CA LEU A 42 1.78 -1.16 -10.83
C LEU A 42 0.68 -0.89 -9.79
N ALA A 43 -0.36 -1.72 -9.75
CA ALA A 43 -1.42 -1.61 -8.75
C ALA A 43 -0.88 -1.81 -7.33
N ARG A 44 0.05 -2.75 -7.14
CA ARG A 44 0.69 -2.97 -5.85
C ARG A 44 1.51 -1.76 -5.40
N ILE A 45 2.31 -1.16 -6.28
CA ILE A 45 3.06 0.07 -5.99
C ILE A 45 2.12 1.20 -5.58
N ALA A 46 1.07 1.46 -6.37
CA ALA A 46 0.13 2.55 -6.12
C ALA A 46 -0.67 2.35 -4.82
N GLY A 47 -1.13 1.12 -4.60
CA GLY A 47 -1.80 0.73 -3.36
C GLY A 47 -0.94 0.90 -2.11
N HIS A 48 0.35 0.56 -2.20
CA HIS A 48 1.32 0.82 -1.14
C HIS A 48 1.53 2.31 -0.91
N ALA A 49 1.80 3.10 -1.95
CA ALA A 49 1.93 4.55 -1.82
C ALA A 49 0.70 5.17 -1.13
N TYR A 50 -0.50 4.67 -1.44
CA TYR A 50 -1.75 5.15 -0.86
C TYR A 50 -1.86 4.86 0.64
N PHE A 51 -1.73 3.59 1.05
CA PHE A 51 -1.87 3.24 2.47
C PHE A 51 -0.70 3.74 3.31
N MET A 52 0.51 3.78 2.75
CA MET A 52 1.70 4.26 3.43
C MET A 52 1.56 5.75 3.76
N ASN A 53 1.04 6.55 2.82
CA ASN A 53 0.80 7.97 3.08
C ASN A 53 -0.31 8.18 4.12
N ALA A 54 -1.41 7.42 4.03
CA ALA A 54 -2.50 7.48 5.02
C ALA A 54 -2.01 7.14 6.45
N ALA A 55 -1.24 6.06 6.60
CA ALA A 55 -0.66 5.65 7.87
C ALA A 55 0.34 6.68 8.42
N ARG A 56 1.19 7.25 7.55
CA ARG A 56 2.10 8.37 7.89
C ARG A 56 1.32 9.55 8.45
N ARG A 57 0.28 10.03 7.73
CA ARG A 57 -0.51 11.21 8.11
C ARG A 57 -1.19 11.02 9.47
N LEU A 58 -1.79 9.85 9.71
CA LEU A 58 -2.42 9.57 11.01
C LEU A 58 -1.40 9.53 12.15
N ALA A 59 -0.27 8.84 11.94
CA ALA A 59 0.77 8.72 12.97
C ALA A 59 1.42 10.08 13.29
N PHE A 60 1.70 10.89 12.27
CA PHE A 60 2.36 12.18 12.47
C PHE A 60 1.39 13.22 13.00
N GLY A 61 0.11 13.19 12.61
CA GLY A 61 -0.90 14.04 13.23
C GLY A 61 -0.99 13.84 14.75
N ALA A 62 -0.78 12.62 15.25
CA ALA A 62 -0.69 12.38 16.69
C ALA A 62 0.57 13.02 17.32
N VAL A 63 1.73 12.92 16.64
CA VAL A 63 2.97 13.56 17.10
C VAL A 63 2.84 15.09 17.10
N ASP A 64 2.26 15.66 16.05
CA ASP A 64 2.02 17.10 15.93
C ASP A 64 1.05 17.61 17.00
N ALA A 65 0.12 16.77 17.45
CA ALA A 65 -0.76 17.04 18.59
C ALA A 65 -0.06 16.95 19.96
N GLY A 66 1.25 16.66 20.00
CA GLY A 66 2.04 16.54 21.24
C GLY A 66 2.00 15.16 21.89
N GLU A 67 1.34 14.18 21.26
CA GLU A 67 1.28 12.81 21.76
C GLU A 67 2.61 12.07 21.57
N LYS A 68 2.81 10.98 22.33
CA LYS A 68 3.99 10.10 22.21
C LYS A 68 3.58 8.70 21.76
N PRO A 69 3.13 8.52 20.50
CA PRO A 69 2.48 7.29 20.05
C PRO A 69 3.51 6.19 19.70
N SER A 70 4.14 5.57 20.72
CA SER A 70 5.25 4.62 20.53
C SER A 70 4.88 3.39 19.69
N VAL A 71 3.72 2.79 19.93
CA VAL A 71 3.25 1.60 19.20
C VAL A 71 2.96 1.93 17.74
N ILE A 72 2.24 3.03 17.48
CA ILE A 72 1.94 3.48 16.11
C ILE A 72 3.22 3.87 15.39
N SER A 73 4.17 4.54 16.07
CA SER A 73 5.49 4.89 15.52
C SER A 73 6.25 3.65 15.07
N ALA A 74 6.21 2.57 15.88
CA ALA A 74 6.81 1.29 15.53
C ALA A 74 6.14 0.63 14.31
N ILE A 75 4.81 0.71 14.20
CA ILE A 75 4.05 0.23 13.03
C ILE A 75 4.48 1.00 11.78
N VAL A 76 4.40 2.33 11.79
CA VAL A 76 4.73 3.11 10.60
C VAL A 76 6.19 2.95 10.20
N LYS A 77 7.11 2.78 11.16
CA LYS A 77 8.51 2.47 10.85
C LYS A 77 8.63 1.13 10.15
N ALA A 78 8.10 0.05 10.74
CA ALA A 78 8.32 -1.30 10.25
C ALA A 78 7.61 -1.56 8.90
N TYR A 79 6.33 -1.19 8.78
CA TYR A 79 5.53 -1.55 7.62
C TYR A 79 5.77 -0.64 6.42
N LEU A 80 6.07 0.65 6.62
CA LEU A 80 6.30 1.54 5.48
C LEU A 80 7.69 1.32 4.90
N THR A 81 8.72 1.09 5.72
CA THR A 81 10.07 0.81 5.21
C THR A 81 10.12 -0.51 4.44
N GLU A 82 9.39 -1.53 4.88
CA GLU A 82 9.23 -2.76 4.10
C GLU A 82 8.37 -2.56 2.85
N GLY A 83 7.29 -1.77 2.95
CA GLY A 83 6.48 -1.39 1.79
C GLY A 83 7.28 -0.64 0.72
N SER A 84 8.21 0.22 1.13
CA SER A 84 9.13 0.90 0.22
C SER A 84 10.08 -0.09 -0.49
N ARG A 85 10.56 -1.13 0.19
CA ARG A 85 11.35 -2.19 -0.45
C ARG A 85 10.54 -2.84 -1.56
N VAL A 86 9.30 -3.24 -1.28
CA VAL A 86 8.39 -3.86 -2.27
C VAL A 86 8.16 -2.93 -3.46
N CYS A 87 7.85 -1.65 -3.21
CA CYS A 87 7.59 -0.68 -4.28
C CYS A 87 8.79 -0.49 -5.21
N ILE A 88 9.99 -0.33 -4.63
CA ILE A 88 11.20 -0.13 -5.43
C ILE A 88 11.55 -1.40 -6.20
N SER A 89 11.46 -2.58 -5.59
CA SER A 89 11.69 -3.85 -6.29
C SER A 89 10.73 -4.04 -7.48
N ASP A 90 9.43 -3.80 -7.29
CA ASP A 90 8.45 -3.90 -8.37
C ASP A 90 8.68 -2.87 -9.48
N ALA A 91 9.08 -1.66 -9.12
CA ALA A 91 9.41 -0.63 -10.07
C ALA A 91 10.66 -1.01 -10.89
N MET A 92 11.68 -1.58 -10.25
CA MET A 92 12.86 -2.09 -10.95
C MET A 92 12.51 -3.27 -11.88
N ASP A 93 11.62 -4.18 -11.47
CA ASP A 93 11.13 -5.28 -12.31
C ASP A 93 10.46 -4.75 -13.59
N ILE A 94 9.63 -3.70 -13.48
CA ILE A 94 8.94 -3.08 -14.63
C ILE A 94 9.90 -2.30 -15.54
N HIS A 95 10.84 -1.55 -14.95
CA HIS A 95 11.79 -0.73 -15.70
C HIS A 95 12.97 -1.55 -16.28
N ALA A 96 13.21 -2.75 -15.76
CA ALA A 96 14.24 -3.69 -16.21
C ALA A 96 15.63 -3.02 -16.35
N GLY A 97 16.26 -3.12 -17.52
CA GLY A 97 17.61 -2.61 -17.76
C GLY A 97 17.79 -1.13 -17.41
N ALA A 98 16.77 -0.29 -17.61
CA ALA A 98 16.81 1.14 -17.28
C ALA A 98 16.95 1.40 -15.77
N ALA A 99 16.44 0.49 -14.93
CA ALA A 99 16.60 0.59 -13.48
C ALA A 99 17.97 0.12 -12.98
N ILE A 100 18.68 -0.69 -13.77
CA ILE A 100 19.97 -1.29 -13.39
C ILE A 100 21.15 -0.42 -13.84
N CYS A 101 21.11 0.08 -15.08
CA CYS A 101 22.21 0.88 -15.63
C CYS A 101 22.32 2.22 -14.89
N ARG A 102 23.43 2.42 -14.16
CA ARG A 102 23.69 3.66 -13.42
C ARG A 102 24.05 4.80 -14.38
N GLY A 103 23.55 5.99 -14.09
CA GLY A 103 23.79 7.20 -14.86
C GLY A 103 22.81 8.31 -14.44
N PRO A 104 22.89 9.51 -15.03
CA PRO A 104 22.00 10.62 -14.71
C PRO A 104 20.50 10.32 -14.92
N GLU A 105 20.19 9.38 -15.82
CA GLU A 105 18.82 8.96 -16.13
C GLU A 105 18.25 7.92 -15.16
N ASN A 106 19.10 7.31 -14.33
CA ASN A 106 18.70 6.20 -13.47
C ASN A 106 17.93 6.68 -12.23
N ILE A 107 16.67 6.24 -12.12
CA ILE A 107 15.77 6.66 -11.02
C ILE A 107 15.96 5.81 -9.75
N TYR A 108 16.40 4.55 -9.86
CA TYR A 108 16.21 3.55 -8.78
C TYR A 108 17.48 3.05 -8.09
N SER A 109 18.66 3.20 -8.66
CA SER A 109 19.92 2.68 -8.11
C SER A 109 20.20 3.22 -6.70
N ASN A 110 20.04 4.53 -6.49
CA ASN A 110 20.23 5.17 -5.19
C ASN A 110 19.14 4.78 -4.18
N PRO A 111 17.83 4.87 -4.50
CA PRO A 111 16.78 4.34 -3.64
C PRO A 111 16.99 2.87 -3.25
N TYR A 112 17.32 2.00 -4.22
CA TYR A 112 17.48 0.56 -3.99
C TYR A 112 18.62 0.24 -3.04
N THR A 113 19.80 0.84 -3.25
CA THR A 113 20.96 0.65 -2.37
C THR A 113 20.72 1.20 -0.95
N SER A 114 19.80 2.16 -0.80
CA SER A 114 19.46 2.77 0.49
C SER A 114 18.41 1.99 1.30
N ILE A 115 17.67 1.06 0.69
CA ILE A 115 16.60 0.28 1.35
C ILE A 115 17.03 -0.34 2.69
N PRO A 116 18.19 -1.02 2.81
CA PRO A 116 18.56 -1.70 4.04
C PRO A 116 18.70 -0.76 5.25
N ILE A 117 19.00 0.52 5.01
CA ILE A 117 19.20 1.52 6.06
C ILE A 117 17.92 1.65 6.88
N GLY A 118 16.79 2.01 6.25
CA GLY A 118 15.52 2.23 6.97
C GLY A 118 14.97 0.98 7.66
N ILE A 119 15.36 -0.20 7.21
CA ILE A 119 14.87 -1.48 7.73
C ILE A 119 15.68 -1.92 8.96
N THR A 120 16.98 -1.65 8.97
CA THR A 120 17.91 -2.11 10.01
C THR A 120 18.17 -1.09 11.11
N VAL A 121 18.24 0.21 10.76
CA VAL A 121 18.50 1.28 11.73
C VAL A 121 17.24 1.65 12.52
N GLU A 122 17.42 2.37 13.64
CA GLU A 122 16.34 2.79 14.56
C GLU A 122 15.49 1.62 15.09
N GLY A 123 16.13 0.46 15.28
CA GLY A 123 15.51 -0.78 15.74
C GLY A 123 15.07 -1.66 14.58
N ALA A 124 15.78 -2.77 14.37
CA ALA A 124 15.52 -3.70 13.28
C ALA A 124 14.04 -4.13 13.24
N ASN A 125 13.42 -4.11 12.06
CA ASN A 125 11.99 -4.44 11.89
C ASN A 125 11.64 -5.81 12.50
N ILE A 126 12.56 -6.76 12.43
CA ILE A 126 12.43 -8.11 12.99
C ILE A 126 12.12 -8.07 14.49
N LEU A 127 12.80 -7.21 15.26
CA LEU A 127 12.61 -7.07 16.69
C LEU A 127 11.45 -6.12 17.03
N THR A 128 11.32 -5.03 16.28
CA THR A 128 10.26 -4.03 16.46
C THR A 128 8.86 -4.65 16.33
N ARG A 129 8.67 -5.52 15.33
CA ARG A 129 7.42 -6.26 15.11
C ARG A 129 7.02 -7.11 16.31
N SER A 130 7.93 -7.95 16.81
CA SER A 130 7.59 -8.96 17.82
C SER A 130 7.58 -8.42 19.25
N LEU A 131 8.42 -7.42 19.57
CA LEU A 131 8.64 -6.96 20.95
C LEU A 131 7.89 -5.67 21.30
N ILE A 132 7.80 -4.72 20.36
CA ILE A 132 7.28 -3.38 20.65
C ILE A 132 5.79 -3.30 20.32
N VAL A 133 5.41 -3.66 19.08
CA VAL A 133 4.04 -3.44 18.58
C VAL A 133 2.99 -4.15 19.44
N PHE A 134 3.16 -5.46 19.66
CA PHE A 134 2.23 -6.20 20.52
C PHE A 134 2.58 -6.08 22.01
N GLY A 135 3.85 -6.23 22.39
CA GLY A 135 4.23 -6.32 23.80
C GLY A 135 3.87 -5.10 24.64
N GLN A 136 4.08 -3.89 24.11
CA GLN A 136 3.68 -2.65 24.80
C GLN A 136 2.18 -2.36 24.63
N GLY A 137 1.61 -2.66 23.46
CA GLY A 137 0.19 -2.46 23.17
C GLY A 137 -0.73 -3.30 24.05
N ALA A 138 -0.38 -4.57 24.29
CA ALA A 138 -1.16 -5.50 25.10
C ALA A 138 -1.28 -5.08 26.57
N ILE A 139 -0.35 -4.25 27.07
CA ILE A 139 -0.40 -3.73 28.44
C ILE A 139 -1.05 -2.35 28.46
N ARG A 140 -0.59 -1.43 27.62
CA ARG A 140 -1.01 0.00 27.69
C ARG A 140 -2.34 0.31 27.02
N CYS A 141 -2.76 -0.50 26.06
CA CYS A 141 -4.01 -0.27 25.32
C CYS A 141 -5.13 -1.20 25.78
N HIS A 142 -4.84 -2.17 26.64
CA HIS A 142 -5.87 -3.06 27.18
C HIS A 142 -6.62 -2.35 28.32
N PRO A 143 -7.97 -2.39 28.35
CA PRO A 143 -8.75 -1.59 29.30
C PRO A 143 -8.56 -1.96 30.78
N PHE A 144 -8.05 -3.17 31.08
CA PHE A 144 -7.98 -3.68 32.47
C PHE A 144 -6.58 -4.14 32.92
N VAL A 145 -5.67 -4.47 31.98
CA VAL A 145 -4.43 -5.20 32.35
C VAL A 145 -3.46 -4.29 33.12
N LEU A 146 -3.38 -3.01 32.75
CA LEU A 146 -2.54 -2.06 33.47
C LEU A 146 -3.06 -1.83 34.89
N ASP A 147 -4.38 -1.68 35.05
CA ASP A 147 -5.02 -1.45 36.35
C ASP A 147 -4.86 -2.67 37.27
N GLU A 148 -4.98 -3.89 36.74
CA GLU A 148 -4.69 -5.13 37.46
C GLU A 148 -3.24 -5.16 37.97
N MET A 149 -2.27 -4.80 37.12
CA MET A 149 -0.85 -4.77 37.51
C MET A 149 -0.58 -3.73 38.59
N GLN A 150 -1.14 -2.53 38.46
CA GLN A 150 -0.98 -1.45 39.44
C GLN A 150 -1.64 -1.79 40.79
N ALA A 151 -2.81 -2.42 40.77
CA ALA A 151 -3.49 -2.85 41.99
C ALA A 151 -2.71 -3.93 42.74
N ILE A 152 -2.11 -4.90 42.02
CA ILE A 152 -1.22 -5.91 42.63
C ILE A 152 0.02 -5.24 43.24
N GLU A 153 0.65 -4.31 42.53
CA GLU A 153 1.84 -3.60 43.00
C GLU A 153 1.56 -2.76 44.25
N ALA A 154 0.38 -2.14 44.31
CA ALA A 154 -0.09 -1.37 45.46
C ALA A 154 -0.64 -2.23 46.63
N GLY A 155 -0.82 -3.54 46.43
CA GLY A 155 -1.47 -4.41 47.41
C GLY A 155 -2.96 -4.09 47.65
N ASP A 156 -3.63 -3.44 46.69
CA ASP A 156 -5.04 -3.05 46.78
C ASP A 156 -5.95 -4.13 46.21
N LEU A 157 -6.44 -4.99 47.10
CA LEU A 157 -7.36 -6.09 46.75
C LEU A 157 -8.66 -5.60 46.12
N ARG A 158 -9.20 -4.44 46.53
CA ARG A 158 -10.48 -3.95 46.00
C ARG A 158 -10.33 -3.45 44.58
N ALA A 159 -9.27 -2.68 44.32
CA ALA A 159 -8.94 -2.24 42.97
C ALA A 159 -8.66 -3.42 42.05
N PHE A 160 -7.96 -4.45 42.55
CA PHE A 160 -7.69 -5.66 41.80
C PHE A 160 -8.98 -6.40 41.42
N ASP A 161 -9.87 -6.67 42.38
CA ASP A 161 -11.14 -7.36 42.12
C ASP A 161 -11.98 -6.59 41.10
N GLN A 162 -12.05 -5.26 41.22
CA GLN A 162 -12.78 -4.43 40.27
C GLN A 162 -12.22 -4.55 38.84
N ALA A 163 -10.89 -4.47 38.69
CA ALA A 163 -10.24 -4.60 37.39
C ALA A 163 -10.40 -6.02 36.82
N PHE A 164 -10.17 -7.05 37.63
CA PHE A 164 -10.22 -8.46 37.23
C PHE A 164 -11.62 -8.91 36.81
N PHE A 165 -12.65 -8.61 37.60
CA PHE A 165 -14.03 -8.96 37.21
C PHE A 165 -14.52 -8.11 36.03
N GLY A 166 -14.03 -6.88 35.90
CA GLY A 166 -14.23 -6.06 34.70
C GLY A 166 -13.62 -6.71 33.45
N HIS A 167 -12.40 -7.23 33.56
CA HIS A 167 -11.71 -7.96 32.50
C HIS A 167 -12.45 -9.24 32.10
N LEU A 168 -12.92 -10.04 33.06
CA LEU A 168 -13.75 -11.22 32.75
C LEU A 168 -15.04 -10.84 32.02
N GLY A 169 -15.70 -9.75 32.45
CA GLY A 169 -16.85 -9.19 31.75
C GLY A 169 -16.52 -8.74 30.33
N HIS A 170 -15.35 -8.14 30.11
CA HIS A 170 -14.85 -7.75 28.80
C HIS A 170 -14.66 -8.96 27.88
N ILE A 171 -14.02 -10.02 28.37
CA ILE A 171 -13.81 -11.27 27.63
C ILE A 171 -15.15 -11.90 27.25
N ALA A 172 -16.09 -12.00 28.19
CA ALA A 172 -17.42 -12.57 27.93
C ALA A 172 -18.21 -11.74 26.91
N GLY A 173 -18.19 -10.41 27.04
CA GLY A 173 -18.81 -9.50 26.08
C GLY A 173 -18.20 -9.60 24.69
N ASN A 174 -16.86 -9.67 24.60
CA ASN A 174 -16.15 -9.88 23.34
C ASN A 174 -16.41 -11.26 22.75
N ALA A 175 -16.57 -12.32 23.55
CA ALA A 175 -16.93 -13.65 23.05
C ALA A 175 -18.28 -13.65 22.32
N VAL A 176 -19.31 -13.06 22.93
CA VAL A 176 -20.64 -12.95 22.31
C VAL A 176 -20.59 -12.06 21.07
N ARG A 177 -19.91 -10.92 21.14
CA ARG A 177 -19.75 -10.00 20.00
C ARG A 177 -18.94 -10.62 18.86
N ALA A 178 -17.84 -11.32 19.16
CA ALA A 178 -17.01 -12.00 18.18
C ALA A 178 -17.85 -13.02 17.41
N PHE A 179 -18.60 -13.87 18.13
CA PHE A 179 -19.44 -14.90 17.52
C PHE A 179 -20.54 -14.31 16.63
N THR A 180 -21.29 -13.32 17.14
CA THR A 180 -22.38 -12.68 16.39
C THR A 180 -21.89 -11.90 15.17
N LEU A 181 -20.78 -11.16 15.31
CA LEU A 181 -20.16 -10.45 14.18
C LEU A 181 -19.54 -11.43 13.17
N ALA A 182 -18.96 -12.54 13.62
CA ALA A 182 -18.37 -13.52 12.73
C ALA A 182 -19.44 -14.29 11.95
N LEU A 183 -20.52 -14.71 12.59
CA LEU A 183 -21.66 -15.37 11.94
C LEU A 183 -22.34 -14.47 10.91
N SER A 184 -22.50 -13.19 11.21
CA SER A 184 -23.08 -12.19 10.29
C SER A 184 -22.09 -11.68 9.21
N GLY A 185 -20.84 -12.15 9.21
CA GLY A 185 -19.81 -11.66 8.31
C GLY A 185 -19.38 -10.20 8.56
N GLY A 186 -19.72 -9.63 9.72
CA GLY A 186 -19.48 -8.25 10.12
C GLY A 186 -20.66 -7.31 9.82
N ARG A 187 -21.75 -7.77 9.20
CA ARG A 187 -22.88 -6.91 8.78
C ARG A 187 -23.56 -6.17 9.94
N LEU A 188 -23.55 -6.78 11.13
CA LEU A 188 -24.10 -6.23 12.37
C LEU A 188 -23.18 -5.22 13.07
N ALA A 189 -21.92 -5.08 12.63
CA ALA A 189 -21.05 -4.03 13.16
C ALA A 189 -21.57 -2.64 12.75
N ALA A 190 -21.35 -1.66 13.61
CA ALA A 190 -21.64 -0.26 13.29
C ALA A 190 -20.62 0.28 12.29
N ALA A 191 -21.04 1.24 11.48
CA ALA A 191 -20.16 2.06 10.65
C ALA A 191 -20.52 3.53 10.87
N PRO A 192 -19.53 4.43 11.02
CA PRO A 192 -19.79 5.87 11.21
C PRO A 192 -20.28 6.56 9.94
N VAL A 193 -20.23 5.86 8.79
CA VAL A 193 -20.59 6.38 7.48
C VAL A 193 -21.54 5.44 6.74
N SER A 194 -22.35 6.01 5.85
CA SER A 194 -23.14 5.31 4.84
C SER A 194 -22.36 5.22 3.52
N GLY A 195 -22.66 4.22 2.68
CA GLY A 195 -22.04 4.05 1.35
C GLY A 195 -21.16 2.80 1.22
N PRO A 196 -20.48 2.63 0.08
CA PRO A 196 -19.69 1.42 -0.23
C PRO A 196 -18.57 1.12 0.78
N GLU A 197 -17.91 2.15 1.32
CA GLU A 197 -16.81 2.00 2.28
C GLU A 197 -17.27 1.55 3.66
N SER A 198 -18.56 1.64 3.98
CA SER A 198 -19.11 1.16 5.26
C SER A 198 -18.79 -0.33 5.50
N ARG A 199 -18.66 -1.12 4.43
CA ARG A 199 -18.26 -2.53 4.48
C ARG A 199 -16.90 -2.73 5.15
N TYR A 200 -15.97 -1.79 4.97
CA TYR A 200 -14.62 -1.86 5.52
C TYR A 200 -14.61 -1.51 7.01
N TYR A 201 -15.34 -0.46 7.42
CA TYR A 201 -15.55 -0.15 8.84
C TYR A 201 -16.16 -1.34 9.60
N LYS A 202 -17.18 -1.97 9.01
CA LYS A 202 -17.84 -3.15 9.58
C LYS A 202 -16.90 -4.36 9.69
N ALA A 203 -16.10 -4.60 8.65
CA ALA A 203 -15.10 -5.67 8.66
C ALA A 203 -14.02 -5.43 9.74
N LEU A 204 -13.55 -4.19 9.88
CA LEU A 204 -12.62 -3.81 10.94
C LEU A 204 -13.25 -3.98 12.32
N GLY A 205 -14.50 -3.58 12.52
CA GLY A 205 -15.22 -3.81 13.78
C GLY A 205 -15.28 -5.30 14.15
N ARG A 206 -15.53 -6.18 13.17
CA ARG A 206 -15.46 -7.64 13.37
C ARG A 206 -14.05 -8.09 13.77
N TYR A 207 -13.03 -7.70 13.02
CA TYR A 207 -11.66 -8.15 13.27
C TYR A 207 -11.06 -7.56 14.56
N ALA A 208 -11.45 -6.35 14.96
CA ALA A 208 -11.03 -5.74 16.22
C ALA A 208 -11.55 -6.54 17.42
N VAL A 209 -12.82 -6.94 17.41
CA VAL A 209 -13.39 -7.79 18.47
C VAL A 209 -12.75 -9.19 18.46
N ALA A 210 -12.53 -9.77 17.28
CA ALA A 210 -11.84 -11.05 17.15
C ALA A 210 -10.39 -10.98 17.68
N PHE A 211 -9.66 -9.91 17.35
CA PHE A 211 -8.31 -9.65 17.82
C PHE A 211 -8.27 -9.52 19.34
N ALA A 212 -9.16 -8.70 19.92
CA ALA A 212 -9.24 -8.52 21.37
C ALA A 212 -9.44 -9.87 22.08
N LEU A 213 -10.44 -10.66 21.65
CA LEU A 213 -10.69 -11.98 22.23
C LEU A 213 -9.50 -12.95 22.08
N ILE A 214 -8.87 -12.97 20.91
CA ILE A 214 -7.71 -13.84 20.66
C ILE A 214 -6.51 -13.40 21.51
N ALA A 215 -6.30 -12.08 21.68
CA ALA A 215 -5.26 -11.53 22.52
C ALA A 215 -5.49 -11.89 24.01
N ASP A 216 -6.71 -11.76 24.50
CA ASP A 216 -7.08 -12.11 25.88
C ASP A 216 -6.89 -13.61 26.15
N ILE A 217 -7.32 -14.47 25.21
CA ILE A 217 -7.10 -15.92 25.31
C ILE A 217 -5.60 -16.24 25.28
N ALA A 218 -4.82 -15.58 24.44
CA ALA A 218 -3.37 -15.76 24.41
C ALA A 218 -2.72 -15.31 25.72
N LEU A 219 -3.14 -14.17 26.29
CA LEU A 219 -2.64 -13.66 27.56
C LEU A 219 -3.04 -14.56 28.72
N GLY A 220 -4.28 -15.04 28.78
CA GLY A 220 -4.75 -15.95 29.83
C GLY A 220 -4.09 -17.33 29.77
N THR A 221 -3.79 -17.85 28.58
CA THR A 221 -3.16 -19.19 28.43
C THR A 221 -1.64 -19.17 28.56
N LEU A 222 -0.97 -18.07 28.24
CA LEU A 222 0.50 -17.98 28.23
C LEU A 222 1.06 -17.02 29.29
N GLY A 223 0.26 -16.12 29.84
CA GLY A 223 0.68 -15.08 30.77
C GLY A 223 1.89 -14.30 30.27
N GLY A 224 2.85 -14.05 31.16
CA GLY A 224 4.11 -13.39 30.81
C GLY A 224 4.98 -14.15 29.80
N ALA A 225 4.73 -15.44 29.54
CA ALA A 225 5.46 -16.18 28.52
C ALA A 225 5.09 -15.75 27.10
N LEU A 226 3.94 -15.09 26.90
CA LEU A 226 3.53 -14.55 25.59
C LEU A 226 4.57 -13.58 25.03
N LYS A 227 5.17 -12.74 25.87
CA LYS A 227 6.23 -11.80 25.47
C LYS A 227 7.49 -12.50 24.95
N ARG A 228 7.75 -13.74 25.40
CA ARG A 228 8.88 -14.58 24.93
C ARG A 228 8.54 -15.40 23.68
N ARG A 229 7.26 -15.49 23.29
CA ARG A 229 6.79 -16.23 22.11
C ARG A 229 6.75 -15.31 20.90
N GLU A 230 7.92 -14.91 20.41
CA GLU A 230 8.06 -13.89 19.35
C GLU A 230 7.27 -14.20 18.07
N TYR A 231 7.12 -15.47 17.70
CA TYR A 231 6.28 -15.85 16.55
C TYR A 231 4.79 -15.56 16.76
N LEU A 232 4.27 -15.73 17.98
CA LEU A 232 2.85 -15.44 18.28
C LEU A 232 2.63 -13.95 18.46
N SER A 233 3.49 -13.28 19.23
CA SER A 233 3.41 -11.84 19.42
C SER A 233 3.59 -11.09 18.09
N GLY A 234 4.47 -11.57 17.21
CA GLY A 234 4.66 -11.01 15.87
C GLY A 234 3.41 -11.12 14.99
N ARG A 235 2.67 -12.24 15.04
CA ARG A 235 1.40 -12.37 14.29
C ARG A 235 0.29 -11.50 14.87
N LEU A 236 0.22 -11.36 16.19
CA LEU A 236 -0.72 -10.41 16.81
C LEU A 236 -0.36 -8.97 16.43
N ALA A 237 0.93 -8.64 16.39
CA ALA A 237 1.41 -7.36 15.89
C ALA A 237 1.01 -7.12 14.42
N ASP A 238 1.10 -8.13 13.55
CA ASP A 238 0.66 -8.02 12.16
C ASP A 238 -0.84 -7.73 12.05
N ALA A 239 -1.67 -8.49 12.77
CA ALA A 239 -3.11 -8.26 12.77
C ALA A 239 -3.44 -6.83 13.22
N PHE A 240 -2.80 -6.36 14.29
CA PHE A 240 -2.99 -5.02 14.81
C PHE A 240 -2.51 -3.93 13.83
N ALA A 241 -1.33 -4.09 13.26
CA ALA A 241 -0.73 -3.14 12.32
C ALA A 241 -1.60 -2.97 11.06
N TRP A 242 -2.08 -4.07 10.48
CA TRP A 242 -2.92 -3.99 9.29
C TRP A 242 -4.32 -3.44 9.57
N MET A 243 -4.90 -3.71 10.73
CA MET A 243 -6.13 -3.02 11.17
C MET A 243 -5.91 -1.51 11.35
N PHE A 244 -4.76 -1.11 11.91
CA PHE A 244 -4.38 0.30 12.04
C PHE A 244 -4.23 0.97 10.66
N ILE A 245 -3.51 0.33 9.73
CA ILE A 245 -3.31 0.85 8.36
C ILE A 245 -4.65 1.00 7.64
N ALA A 246 -5.53 0.00 7.71
CA ALA A 246 -6.86 0.09 7.11
C ALA A 246 -7.70 1.24 7.72
N THR A 247 -7.59 1.45 9.03
CA THR A 247 -8.25 2.56 9.73
C THR A 247 -7.70 3.90 9.27
N ALA A 248 -6.37 4.02 9.13
CA ALA A 248 -5.71 5.22 8.62
C ALA A 248 -6.16 5.55 7.19
N VAL A 249 -6.25 4.54 6.32
CA VAL A 249 -6.75 4.68 4.95
C VAL A 249 -8.19 5.19 4.92
N LEU A 250 -9.08 4.60 5.71
CA LEU A 250 -10.47 5.02 5.78
C LEU A 250 -10.62 6.46 6.30
N LYS A 251 -9.81 6.83 7.29
CA LYS A 251 -9.78 8.19 7.83
C LYS A 251 -9.25 9.19 6.81
N ASP A 252 -8.11 8.92 6.16
CA ASP A 252 -7.53 9.80 5.15
C ASP A 252 -8.48 10.02 3.97
N PHE A 253 -9.13 8.95 3.52
CA PHE A 253 -10.16 9.03 2.49
C PHE A 253 -11.37 9.89 2.92
N HIS A 254 -11.82 9.75 4.17
CA HIS A 254 -12.87 10.57 4.74
C HIS A 254 -12.46 12.05 4.84
N ASP A 255 -11.28 12.34 5.38
CA ASP A 255 -10.75 13.70 5.57
C ASP A 255 -10.57 14.43 4.22
N LYS A 256 -10.31 13.70 3.14
CA LYS A 256 -10.24 14.24 1.77
C LYS A 256 -11.60 14.51 1.12
N GLY A 257 -12.70 14.33 1.85
CA GLY A 257 -14.06 14.52 1.33
C GLY A 257 -14.59 13.37 0.49
N ARG A 258 -14.01 12.17 0.62
CA ARG A 258 -14.43 10.93 -0.05
C ARG A 258 -14.42 11.01 -1.59
N PRO A 259 -13.31 11.40 -2.22
CA PRO A 259 -13.25 11.60 -3.66
C PRO A 259 -13.43 10.29 -4.44
N GLU A 260 -14.33 10.29 -5.42
CA GLU A 260 -14.71 9.06 -6.15
C GLU A 260 -13.56 8.49 -6.99
N ASN A 261 -12.66 9.32 -7.51
CA ASN A 261 -11.48 8.83 -8.26
C ASN A 261 -10.45 8.11 -7.37
N HIS A 262 -10.50 8.25 -6.04
CA HIS A 262 -9.65 7.48 -5.12
C HIS A 262 -10.21 6.09 -4.77
N ARG A 263 -11.44 5.75 -5.19
CA ARG A 263 -12.09 4.48 -4.84
C ARG A 263 -11.28 3.23 -5.20
N PRO A 264 -10.63 3.14 -6.38
CA PRO A 264 -9.81 1.98 -6.70
C PRO A 264 -8.68 1.76 -5.68
N LEU A 265 -7.99 2.84 -5.27
CA LEU A 265 -6.90 2.77 -4.28
C LEU A 265 -7.41 2.45 -2.88
N LEU A 266 -8.55 3.04 -2.49
CA LEU A 266 -9.23 2.72 -1.22
C LEU A 266 -9.58 1.24 -1.15
N ASP A 267 -10.25 0.73 -2.18
CA ASP A 267 -10.69 -0.66 -2.24
C ASP A 267 -9.51 -1.62 -2.21
N TRP A 268 -8.45 -1.30 -2.96
CA TRP A 268 -7.21 -2.08 -2.98
C TRP A 268 -6.57 -2.14 -1.58
N ALA A 269 -6.35 -0.98 -0.96
CA ALA A 269 -5.68 -0.88 0.33
C ALA A 269 -6.47 -1.55 1.46
N CYS A 270 -7.78 -1.32 1.54
CA CYS A 270 -8.61 -1.94 2.56
C CYS A 270 -8.76 -3.46 2.35
N CYS A 271 -8.90 -3.94 1.11
CA CYS A 271 -8.94 -5.38 0.84
C CYS A 271 -7.64 -6.07 1.26
N HIS A 272 -6.49 -5.51 0.86
CA HIS A 272 -5.18 -6.05 1.22
C HIS A 272 -4.99 -6.09 2.74
N ALA A 273 -5.23 -4.98 3.43
CA ALA A 273 -5.07 -4.90 4.88
C ALA A 273 -5.99 -5.87 5.65
N LEU A 274 -7.24 -6.05 5.20
CA LEU A 274 -8.16 -7.02 5.82
C LEU A 274 -7.75 -8.47 5.57
N GLN A 275 -7.17 -8.77 4.41
CA GLN A 275 -6.63 -10.09 4.10
C GLN A 275 -5.44 -10.42 5.00
N GLU A 276 -4.50 -9.50 5.14
CA GLU A 276 -3.34 -9.64 6.02
C GLU A 276 -3.76 -9.77 7.49
N THR A 277 -4.77 -8.99 7.92
CA THR A 277 -5.36 -9.12 9.26
C THR A 277 -5.90 -10.52 9.51
N GLU A 278 -6.73 -11.04 8.60
CA GLU A 278 -7.32 -12.38 8.76
C GLU A 278 -6.24 -13.47 8.75
N ALA A 279 -5.28 -13.40 7.82
CA ALA A 279 -4.18 -14.34 7.74
C ALA A 279 -3.36 -14.37 9.04
N ALA A 280 -3.05 -13.21 9.60
CA ALA A 280 -2.35 -13.08 10.87
C ALA A 280 -3.13 -13.70 12.04
N LEU A 281 -4.42 -13.40 12.18
CA LEU A 281 -5.28 -13.97 13.23
C LEU A 281 -5.41 -15.50 13.11
N ILE A 282 -5.61 -16.02 11.91
CA ILE A 282 -5.63 -17.47 11.65
C ILE A 282 -4.27 -18.09 11.98
N GLY A 283 -3.18 -17.41 11.65
CA GLY A 283 -1.82 -17.82 12.02
C GLY A 283 -1.63 -17.93 13.54
N VAL A 284 -2.20 -17.02 14.34
CA VAL A 284 -2.20 -17.11 15.80
C VAL A 284 -2.94 -18.36 16.26
N LEU A 285 -4.17 -18.57 15.78
CA LEU A 285 -5.00 -19.72 16.16
C LEU A 285 -4.37 -21.06 15.74
N ALA A 286 -3.72 -21.11 14.59
CA ALA A 286 -3.02 -22.30 14.11
C ALA A 286 -1.83 -22.68 15.01
N ASN A 287 -1.21 -21.71 15.68
CA ASN A 287 0.03 -21.89 16.42
C ASN A 287 -0.10 -21.67 17.93
N LEU A 288 -1.31 -21.39 18.44
CA LEU A 288 -1.53 -21.24 19.86
C LEU A 288 -1.27 -22.60 20.56
N PRO A 289 -0.40 -22.67 21.58
CA PRO A 289 0.01 -23.92 22.20
C PRO A 289 -1.14 -24.68 22.86
N ASN A 290 -2.05 -23.94 23.52
CA ASN A 290 -3.27 -24.50 24.06
C ASN A 290 -4.27 -24.71 22.91
N ARG A 291 -4.30 -25.93 22.36
CA ARG A 291 -5.16 -26.29 21.21
C ARG A 291 -6.65 -26.23 21.52
N PHE A 292 -7.04 -26.49 22.77
CA PHE A 292 -8.43 -26.37 23.20
C PHE A 292 -8.89 -24.91 23.20
N ALA A 293 -8.10 -24.02 23.80
CA ALA A 293 -8.35 -22.59 23.75
C ALA A 293 -8.36 -22.06 22.30
N ALA A 294 -7.46 -22.57 21.45
CA ALA A 294 -7.43 -22.22 20.03
C ALA A 294 -8.70 -22.64 19.29
N ALA A 295 -9.24 -23.84 19.58
CA ALA A 295 -10.46 -24.33 18.98
C ALA A 295 -11.67 -23.49 19.40
N ILE A 296 -11.79 -23.13 20.68
CA ILE A 296 -12.82 -22.23 21.18
C ILE A 296 -12.72 -20.86 20.51
N ALA A 297 -11.53 -20.25 20.51
CA ALA A 297 -11.31 -18.95 19.88
C ALA A 297 -11.64 -18.99 18.37
N ARG A 298 -11.30 -20.09 17.68
CA ARG A 298 -11.65 -20.29 16.27
C ARG A 298 -13.15 -20.40 16.06
N LEU A 299 -13.87 -21.15 16.90
CA LEU A 299 -15.32 -21.25 16.84
C LEU A 299 -15.99 -19.88 17.04
N LEU A 300 -15.48 -19.08 17.98
CA LEU A 300 -16.03 -17.76 18.29
C LEU A 300 -15.70 -16.72 17.21
N CYS A 301 -14.46 -16.65 16.72
CA CYS A 301 -14.02 -15.61 15.78
C CYS A 301 -14.25 -15.98 14.30
N PHE A 302 -14.30 -17.28 13.99
CA PHE A 302 -14.35 -17.83 12.63
C PHE A 302 -15.24 -19.09 12.55
N PRO A 303 -16.52 -19.04 12.97
CA PRO A 303 -17.41 -20.20 12.99
C PRO A 303 -17.62 -20.81 11.59
N LEU A 304 -17.63 -19.96 10.55
CA LEU A 304 -17.75 -20.36 9.14
C LEU A 304 -16.39 -20.46 8.42
N GLY A 305 -15.29 -20.38 9.16
CA GLY A 305 -13.93 -20.31 8.62
C GLY A 305 -13.47 -18.91 8.20
N ALA A 306 -12.23 -18.86 7.72
CA ALA A 306 -11.65 -17.68 7.07
C ALA A 306 -12.23 -17.55 5.66
N GLY A 307 -12.58 -16.33 5.25
CA GLY A 307 -13.34 -16.11 4.02
C GLY A 307 -13.08 -14.75 3.36
N ARG A 308 -12.04 -14.03 3.79
CA ARG A 308 -11.62 -12.79 3.14
C ARG A 308 -11.07 -13.15 1.76
N ARG A 309 -11.68 -12.57 0.74
CA ARG A 309 -11.22 -12.74 -0.64
C ARG A 309 -9.95 -11.91 -0.86
N ALA A 310 -9.04 -12.46 -1.64
CA ALA A 310 -7.92 -11.70 -2.18
C ALA A 310 -8.42 -10.57 -3.09
N LEU A 311 -7.51 -9.68 -3.47
CA LEU A 311 -7.77 -8.71 -4.52
C LEU A 311 -8.21 -9.42 -5.79
N THR A 312 -9.26 -8.91 -6.43
CA THR A 312 -9.70 -9.40 -7.73
C THR A 312 -8.95 -8.69 -8.85
N ASP A 313 -8.79 -9.36 -9.99
CA ASP A 313 -8.13 -8.78 -11.18
C ASP A 313 -8.77 -7.45 -11.58
N ARG A 314 -10.11 -7.34 -11.46
CA ARG A 314 -10.83 -6.08 -11.70
C ARG A 314 -10.41 -4.94 -10.78
N GLN A 315 -10.12 -5.21 -9.51
CA GLN A 315 -9.64 -4.20 -8.57
C GLN A 315 -8.19 -3.80 -8.88
N ILE A 316 -7.37 -4.76 -9.30
CA ILE A 316 -6.00 -4.53 -9.76
C ILE A 316 -6.01 -3.64 -11.01
N ASP A 317 -6.81 -4.01 -12.01
CA ASP A 317 -6.99 -3.27 -13.26
C ASP A 317 -7.48 -1.86 -13.03
N ALA A 318 -8.48 -1.67 -12.15
CA ALA A 318 -9.02 -0.35 -11.85
C ALA A 318 -7.96 0.59 -11.27
N VAL A 319 -7.04 0.08 -10.43
CA VAL A 319 -5.92 0.89 -9.91
C VAL A 319 -4.90 1.20 -11.00
N ALA A 320 -4.47 0.18 -11.76
CA ALA A 320 -3.46 0.37 -12.80
C ALA A 320 -3.95 1.32 -13.91
N GLU A 321 -5.23 1.22 -14.28
CA GLU A 321 -5.87 2.13 -15.21
C GLU A 321 -5.90 3.55 -14.65
N ALA A 322 -6.42 3.75 -13.43
CA ALA A 322 -6.50 5.09 -12.84
C ALA A 322 -5.11 5.76 -12.74
N MET A 323 -4.06 5.01 -12.41
CA MET A 323 -2.69 5.56 -12.35
C MET A 323 -2.13 6.01 -13.71
N THR A 324 -2.60 5.43 -14.81
CA THR A 324 -2.11 5.73 -16.17
C THR A 324 -3.00 6.70 -16.93
N THR A 325 -4.25 6.90 -16.49
CA THR A 325 -5.26 7.69 -17.21
C THR A 325 -5.81 8.89 -16.44
N ASP A 326 -5.71 8.92 -15.10
CA ASP A 326 -6.19 10.03 -14.25
C ASP A 326 -4.99 10.86 -13.70
N PRO A 327 -4.68 12.02 -14.31
CA PRO A 327 -3.61 12.89 -13.84
C PRO A 327 -3.84 13.46 -12.43
N ASP A 328 -5.09 13.72 -12.05
CA ASP A 328 -5.44 14.33 -10.76
C ASP A 328 -5.21 13.34 -9.63
N LEU A 329 -5.63 12.07 -9.83
CA LEU A 329 -5.34 10.99 -8.88
C LEU A 329 -3.83 10.76 -8.75
N ARG A 330 -3.12 10.70 -9.90
CA ARG A 330 -1.66 10.51 -9.91
C ARG A 330 -0.95 11.65 -9.17
N GLN A 331 -1.38 12.89 -9.37
CA GLN A 331 -0.84 14.05 -8.65
C GLN A 331 -1.18 14.01 -7.16
N ALA A 332 -2.41 13.68 -6.79
CA ALA A 332 -2.84 13.56 -5.39
C ALA A 332 -2.09 12.46 -4.63
N LEU A 333 -1.75 11.35 -5.30
CA LEU A 333 -0.99 10.25 -4.72
C LEU A 333 0.50 10.59 -4.56
N THR A 334 1.06 11.38 -5.47
CA THR A 334 2.52 11.60 -5.60
C THR A 334 2.95 13.04 -5.31
N GLY A 335 2.12 13.81 -4.62
CA GLY A 335 2.37 15.24 -4.39
C GLY A 335 3.40 15.56 -3.29
N ASP A 336 3.89 14.58 -2.53
CA ASP A 336 4.88 14.83 -1.46
C ASP A 336 6.34 14.73 -1.96
N ILE A 337 6.58 14.35 -3.22
CA ILE A 337 7.94 14.25 -3.79
C ILE A 337 8.31 15.49 -4.60
N TYR A 338 9.60 15.68 -4.81
CA TYR A 338 10.11 16.68 -5.74
C TYR A 338 9.74 16.30 -7.19
N HIS A 339 9.26 17.27 -7.96
CA HIS A 339 8.96 17.14 -9.39
C HIS A 339 10.04 17.89 -10.19
N PRO A 340 11.00 17.17 -10.81
CA PRO A 340 12.06 17.80 -11.60
C PRO A 340 11.50 18.53 -12.83
N ALA A 341 12.29 19.47 -13.35
CA ALA A 341 11.94 20.19 -14.57
C ALA A 341 11.88 19.23 -15.79
N PRO A 342 11.12 19.56 -16.85
CA PRO A 342 10.93 18.70 -18.02
C PRO A 342 12.22 18.23 -18.72
N ASP A 343 13.28 19.03 -18.65
CA ASP A 343 14.59 18.78 -19.24
C ASP A 343 15.54 18.01 -18.30
N SER A 344 15.13 17.77 -17.04
CA SER A 344 15.92 17.03 -16.08
C SER A 344 15.93 15.53 -16.42
N PRO A 345 17.10 14.86 -16.42
CA PRO A 345 17.20 13.45 -16.75
C PRO A 345 16.44 12.56 -15.75
N GLY A 346 16.01 11.39 -16.20
CA GLY A 346 15.24 10.45 -15.39
C GLY A 346 13.77 10.87 -15.24
N LEU A 347 13.33 11.20 -14.02
CA LEU A 347 11.91 11.44 -13.73
C LEU A 347 11.34 12.65 -14.50
N GLY A 348 12.09 13.74 -14.63
CA GLY A 348 11.60 14.97 -15.30
C GLY A 348 11.26 14.75 -16.77
N ALA A 349 12.24 14.23 -17.52
CA ALA A 349 12.06 13.85 -18.92
C ALA A 349 10.96 12.78 -19.10
N LEU A 350 10.89 11.80 -18.21
CA LEU A 350 9.88 10.75 -18.27
C LEU A 350 8.44 11.28 -18.05
N ASP A 351 8.23 12.16 -17.06
CA ASP A 351 6.94 12.80 -16.84
C ASP A 351 6.55 13.71 -18.01
N HIS A 352 7.53 14.40 -18.61
CA HIS A 352 7.31 15.24 -19.79
C HIS A 352 6.86 14.42 -21.00
N ALA A 353 7.53 13.29 -21.28
CA ALA A 353 7.14 12.34 -22.32
C ALA A 353 5.74 11.76 -22.06
N PHE A 354 5.43 11.39 -20.81
CA PHE A 354 4.11 10.91 -20.42
C PHE A 354 3.01 11.94 -20.72
N ALA A 355 3.21 13.21 -20.36
CA ALA A 355 2.23 14.26 -20.59
C ALA A 355 1.93 14.46 -22.08
N HIS A 356 2.95 14.45 -22.94
CA HIS A 356 2.80 14.56 -24.39
C HIS A 356 2.08 13.36 -25.00
N LEU A 357 2.39 12.15 -24.53
CA LEU A 357 1.69 10.95 -24.97
C LEU A 357 0.22 10.92 -24.56
N LEU A 358 -0.10 11.41 -23.35
CA LEU A 358 -1.49 11.52 -22.91
C LEU A 358 -2.26 12.55 -23.76
N ALA A 359 -1.64 13.70 -24.05
CA ALA A 359 -2.21 14.71 -24.93
C ALA A 359 -2.39 14.21 -26.37
N ALA A 360 -1.45 13.41 -26.88
CA ALA A 360 -1.50 12.81 -28.22
C ALA A 360 -2.46 11.62 -28.33
N ALA A 361 -2.92 11.04 -27.21
CA ALA A 361 -3.70 9.80 -27.19
C ALA A 361 -4.98 9.84 -28.06
N PRO A 362 -5.79 10.92 -28.07
CA PRO A 362 -6.98 10.98 -28.93
C PRO A 362 -6.65 10.99 -30.44
N ALA A 363 -5.56 11.66 -30.83
CA ALA A 363 -5.10 11.67 -32.21
C ALA A 363 -4.53 10.31 -32.62
N ARG A 364 -3.78 9.67 -31.73
CA ARG A 364 -3.23 8.32 -31.93
C ARG A 364 -4.33 7.26 -32.03
N ALA A 365 -5.42 7.39 -31.27
CA ALA A 365 -6.57 6.51 -31.37
C ALA A 365 -7.27 6.61 -32.73
N ARG A 366 -7.42 7.82 -33.29
CA ARG A 366 -7.95 8.01 -34.65
C ARG A 366 -7.05 7.40 -35.72
N LEU A 367 -5.73 7.52 -35.55
CA LEU A 367 -4.74 6.91 -36.44
C LEU A 367 -4.84 5.37 -36.44
N GLU A 368 -4.99 4.75 -35.26
CA GLU A 368 -5.23 3.30 -35.19
C GLU A 368 -6.61 2.90 -35.73
N GLN A 369 -7.64 3.70 -35.53
CA GLN A 369 -8.97 3.44 -36.07
C GLN A 369 -8.96 3.50 -37.60
N ALA A 370 -8.38 4.55 -38.20
CA ALA A 370 -8.20 4.67 -39.64
C ALA A 370 -7.38 3.51 -40.24
N ARG A 371 -6.40 2.99 -39.50
CA ARG A 371 -5.67 1.78 -39.89
C ARG A 371 -6.56 0.53 -39.89
N ARG A 372 -7.41 0.38 -38.88
CA ARG A 372 -8.36 -0.75 -38.78
C ARG A 372 -9.42 -0.69 -39.87
N ASP A 373 -9.86 0.52 -40.23
CA ASP A 373 -10.84 0.78 -41.28
C ASP A 373 -10.24 0.67 -42.70
N GLY A 374 -8.93 0.38 -42.82
CA GLY A 374 -8.24 0.19 -44.09
C GLY A 374 -7.82 1.47 -44.81
N HIS A 375 -8.06 2.64 -44.19
CA HIS A 375 -7.64 3.94 -44.75
C HIS A 375 -6.13 4.18 -44.64
N LEU A 376 -5.44 3.50 -43.72
CA LEU A 376 -3.99 3.57 -43.53
C LEU A 376 -3.34 2.19 -43.59
N LYS A 377 -2.16 2.10 -44.22
CA LYS A 377 -1.31 0.91 -44.13
C LYS A 377 -0.62 0.87 -42.77
N LYS A 378 -0.38 -0.35 -42.25
CA LYS A 378 0.40 -0.54 -41.03
C LYS A 378 1.86 -0.14 -41.28
N ASP A 379 2.35 0.82 -40.51
CA ASP A 379 3.73 1.33 -40.55
C ASP A 379 4.11 1.86 -39.16
N THR A 380 5.25 2.52 -39.03
CA THR A 380 5.63 3.31 -37.84
C THR A 380 4.59 4.40 -37.56
N VAL A 381 4.44 4.77 -36.28
CA VAL A 381 3.48 5.79 -35.84
C VAL A 381 3.69 7.11 -36.60
N ARG A 382 4.95 7.50 -36.82
CA ARG A 382 5.32 8.71 -37.57
C ARG A 382 4.90 8.64 -39.04
N ALA A 383 5.22 7.54 -39.73
CA ALA A 383 4.82 7.36 -41.12
C ALA A 383 3.29 7.33 -41.27
N MET A 384 2.60 6.71 -40.33
CA MET A 384 1.14 6.71 -40.27
C MET A 384 0.58 8.11 -40.00
N ALA A 385 1.21 8.92 -39.14
CA ALA A 385 0.78 10.29 -38.87
C ALA A 385 0.93 11.19 -40.11
N ASP A 386 2.04 11.04 -40.84
CA ASP A 386 2.25 11.74 -42.10
C ASP A 386 1.25 11.32 -43.19
N ALA A 387 0.95 10.03 -43.30
CA ALA A 387 -0.05 9.52 -44.23
C ALA A 387 -1.47 9.99 -43.85
N ALA A 388 -1.81 9.95 -42.57
CA ALA A 388 -3.10 10.43 -42.05
C ALA A 388 -3.28 11.93 -42.29
N ARG A 389 -2.22 12.73 -42.10
CA ARG A 389 -2.23 14.16 -42.42
C ARG A 389 -2.44 14.42 -43.91
N LYS A 390 -1.80 13.66 -44.79
CA LYS A 390 -1.97 13.78 -46.26
C LYS A 390 -3.37 13.37 -46.72
N ALA A 391 -4.03 12.50 -45.97
CA ALA A 391 -5.40 12.04 -46.23
C ALA A 391 -6.46 12.84 -45.46
N ASP A 392 -6.09 13.98 -44.85
CA ASP A 392 -6.96 14.86 -44.05
C ASP A 392 -7.71 14.14 -42.89
N LEU A 393 -7.16 13.03 -42.40
CA LEU A 393 -7.72 12.26 -41.28
C LEU A 393 -7.37 12.86 -39.91
N ILE A 394 -6.27 13.61 -39.84
CA ILE A 394 -5.79 14.35 -38.67
C ILE A 394 -5.26 15.73 -39.10
N SER A 395 -5.30 16.70 -38.18
CA SER A 395 -4.78 18.05 -38.43
C SER A 395 -3.25 18.10 -38.41
N LYS A 396 -2.68 19.19 -38.96
CA LYS A 396 -1.23 19.45 -38.88
C LYS A 396 -0.74 19.54 -37.42
N ALA A 397 -1.54 20.11 -36.53
CA ALA A 397 -1.20 20.22 -35.11
C ALA A 397 -1.19 18.85 -34.43
N GLU A 398 -2.14 17.98 -34.76
CA GLU A 398 -2.21 16.61 -34.24
C GLU A 398 -1.04 15.75 -34.72
N ALA A 399 -0.67 15.86 -35.99
CA ALA A 399 0.51 15.17 -36.53
C ALA A 399 1.82 15.64 -35.87
N ALA A 400 1.95 16.96 -35.64
CA ALA A 400 3.12 17.52 -34.93
C ALA A 400 3.19 17.01 -33.48
N LEU A 401 2.06 17.02 -32.77
CA LEU A 401 1.97 16.51 -31.39
C LEU A 401 2.34 15.02 -31.29
N ILE A 402 1.90 14.20 -32.26
CA ILE A 402 2.29 12.78 -32.31
C ILE A 402 3.80 12.65 -32.51
N ASN A 403 4.38 13.38 -33.46
CA ASN A 403 5.82 13.30 -33.74
C ASN A 403 6.66 13.73 -32.53
N GLU A 404 6.29 14.84 -31.87
CA GLU A 404 6.95 15.30 -30.65
C GLU A 404 6.83 14.28 -29.51
N ALA A 405 5.67 13.66 -29.33
CA ALA A 405 5.48 12.63 -28.32
C ALA A 405 6.32 11.37 -28.60
N GLU A 406 6.50 10.99 -29.87
CA GLU A 406 7.39 9.87 -30.25
C GLU A 406 8.88 10.24 -30.08
N ASP A 407 9.29 11.49 -30.35
CA ASP A 407 10.66 11.97 -30.07
C ASP A 407 11.00 11.85 -28.57
N LEU A 408 10.09 12.36 -27.74
CA LEU A 408 10.23 12.29 -26.27
C LEU A 408 10.24 10.85 -25.77
N ARG A 409 9.36 9.98 -26.31
CA ARG A 409 9.36 8.56 -25.99
C ARG A 409 10.70 7.93 -26.32
N GLU A 410 11.19 8.11 -27.55
CA GLU A 410 12.44 7.49 -28.01
C GLU A 410 13.62 7.89 -27.12
N ALA A 411 13.66 9.15 -26.66
CA ALA A 411 14.70 9.65 -25.76
C ALA A 411 14.69 8.95 -24.39
N VAL A 412 13.52 8.76 -23.77
CA VAL A 412 13.44 8.26 -22.38
C VAL A 412 13.40 6.73 -22.24
N ILE A 413 13.18 5.99 -23.33
CA ILE A 413 13.16 4.52 -23.31
C ILE A 413 14.53 3.89 -23.60
N GLN A 414 15.54 4.70 -23.95
CA GLN A 414 16.90 4.20 -24.13
C GLN A 414 17.47 3.76 -22.79
N VAL A 415 18.27 2.70 -22.82
CA VAL A 415 19.08 2.30 -21.67
C VAL A 415 20.41 3.04 -21.81
N SER A 416 20.82 3.76 -20.77
CA SER A 416 22.08 4.50 -20.80
C SER A 416 23.24 3.56 -21.11
N ALA A 417 24.02 3.93 -22.12
CA ALA A 417 25.25 3.24 -22.53
C ALA A 417 26.40 4.25 -22.46
N PHE A 418 27.52 3.85 -21.87
CA PHE A 418 28.68 4.71 -21.67
C PHE A 418 29.92 4.06 -22.26
N GLU A 419 30.69 4.85 -23.00
CA GLU A 419 32.04 4.46 -23.39
C GLU A 419 32.92 4.28 -22.13
N PRO A 420 33.94 3.39 -22.16
CA PRO A 420 34.72 3.04 -20.97
C PRO A 420 35.32 4.24 -20.23
N ASP A 421 35.73 5.29 -20.95
CA ASP A 421 36.33 6.48 -20.34
C ASP A 421 35.29 7.47 -19.81
N ALA A 422 34.12 7.56 -20.45
CA ALA A 422 32.99 8.34 -19.93
C ALA A 422 32.42 7.73 -18.63
N TYR A 423 32.39 6.39 -18.53
CA TYR A 423 31.94 5.70 -17.32
C TYR A 423 32.84 5.96 -16.11
N LYS A 424 34.16 6.05 -16.30
CA LYS A 424 35.11 6.34 -15.22
C LYS A 424 34.93 7.73 -14.62
N ALA A 425 34.41 8.69 -15.39
CA ALA A 425 34.19 10.07 -14.95
C ALA A 425 32.87 10.27 -14.18
N LEU A 426 32.01 9.24 -14.10
CA LEU A 426 30.73 9.26 -13.38
C LEU A 426 30.85 8.85 -11.90
N HIS A 427 32.00 8.31 -11.50
CA HIS A 427 32.36 7.94 -10.12
C HIS A 427 33.51 8.82 -9.64
#